data_AF-A0A2S6GIA4-F1
#
_entry.id   AF-A0A2S6GIA4-F1
#
_cell.length_a   1.000
_cell.length_b   1.000
_cell.length_c   1.000
_cell.angle_alpha   90.00
_cell.angle_beta   90.00
_cell.angle_gamma   90.00
#
_symmetry.space_group_name_H-M   'P 1'
#
loop_
_entity.id
_entity.type
_entity.pdbx_description
1 polymer ?
#
loop_
_entity_poly.entity_id
_entity_poly.type
_entity_poly.pdbx_seq_one_letter_code
_entity_poly.pdbx_strand_id
1 'polypeptide(L)'
;MFEATLLFLFMFLIAACAFLPSMLFPAKSPQQFDATGDFGSNSGLGVSEDSTLQQNFLMHLQNEIESALFPRPTDSILQRHYDALVNAELENRLAAMPDS
;
A
#
# COMPACT_ATOMS: atom_id res chain seq x y z
N MET A 1 22.77 18.87 -4.66
CA MET A 1 23.20 17.79 -3.74
C MET A 1 22.23 16.61 -3.76
N PHE A 2 20.92 16.85 -3.72
CA PHE A 2 19.87 15.81 -3.77
C PHE A 2 19.94 14.87 -4.99
N GLU A 3 20.25 15.41 -6.17
CA GLU A 3 20.35 14.65 -7.42
C GLU A 3 21.44 13.56 -7.38
N ALA A 4 22.62 13.87 -6.86
CA ALA A 4 23.71 12.89 -6.73
C ALA A 4 23.38 11.80 -5.70
N THR A 5 22.68 12.15 -4.62
CA THR A 5 22.23 11.19 -3.61
C THR A 5 21.18 10.23 -4.16
N LEU A 6 20.22 10.73 -4.96
CA LEU A 6 19.22 9.91 -5.63
C LEU A 6 19.85 8.94 -6.64
N LEU A 7 20.79 9.42 -7.44
CA LEU A 7 21.51 8.58 -8.41
C LEU A 7 22.28 7.46 -7.70
N PHE A 8 22.91 7.76 -6.57
CA PHE A 8 23.64 6.76 -5.78
C PHE A 8 22.70 5.69 -5.20
N LEU A 9 21.56 6.09 -4.63
CA LEU A 9 20.56 5.18 -4.09
C LEU A 9 19.97 4.25 -5.17
N PHE A 10 19.63 4.82 -6.33
CA PHE A 10 19.09 4.08 -7.46
C PHE A 10 20.10 3.06 -8.01
N MET A 11 21.37 3.46 -8.15
CA MET A 11 22.43 2.55 -8.60
C MET A 11 22.66 1.40 -7.60
N PHE A 12 22.59 1.69 -6.29
CA PHE A 12 22.70 0.68 -5.24
C PHE A 12 21.53 -0.32 -5.28
N LEU A 13 20.30 0.17 -5.50
CA LEU A 13 19.11 -0.66 -5.64
C LEU A 13 19.22 -1.63 -6.83
N ILE A 14 19.66 -1.14 -8.00
CA ILE A 14 19.88 -1.98 -9.20
C ILE A 14 20.94 -3.05 -8.92
N ALA A 15 22.05 -2.67 -8.26
CA ALA A 15 23.10 -3.62 -7.89
C ALA A 15 22.56 -4.71 -6.96
N ALA A 16 21.80 -4.34 -5.92
CA ALA A 16 21.16 -5.30 -5.01
C ALA A 16 20.17 -6.24 -5.72
N CYS A 17 19.40 -5.72 -6.68
CA CYS A 17 18.49 -6.52 -7.51
C CYS A 17 19.22 -7.49 -8.45
N ALA A 18 20.43 -7.15 -8.92
CA ALA A 18 21.22 -8.01 -9.79
C ALA A 18 21.85 -9.22 -9.05
N PHE A 19 22.04 -9.11 -7.73
CA PHE A 19 22.55 -10.19 -6.87
C PHE A 19 21.45 -11.05 -6.25
N LEU A 20 20.17 -10.75 -6.49
CA LEU A 20 19.04 -11.59 -6.09
C LEU A 20 18.68 -12.51 -7.27
N PRO A 21 19.15 -13.75 -7.33
CA PRO A 21 18.77 -14.64 -8.42
C PRO A 21 17.27 -14.93 -8.33
N SER A 22 16.56 -14.56 -9.38
CA SER A 22 15.32 -15.16 -9.88
C SER A 22 14.42 -15.87 -8.84
N MET A 23 13.51 -15.12 -8.22
CA MET A 23 12.29 -15.70 -7.61
C MET A 23 11.02 -15.07 -8.20
N LEU A 24 11.02 -14.77 -9.49
CA LEU A 24 9.77 -14.44 -10.18
C LEU A 24 9.81 -14.84 -11.66
N PHE A 25 9.62 -16.13 -11.93
CA PHE A 25 8.94 -16.53 -13.17
C PHE A 25 7.49 -16.90 -12.83
N PRO A 26 6.50 -16.28 -13.50
CA PRO A 26 5.09 -16.59 -13.31
C PRO A 26 4.71 -17.79 -14.19
N ALA A 27 4.22 -18.88 -13.58
CA ALA A 27 3.50 -19.91 -14.32
C ALA A 27 2.00 -19.57 -14.29
N LYS A 28 1.45 -19.38 -15.48
CA LYS A 28 0.09 -18.96 -15.79
C LYS A 28 -0.87 -20.17 -15.85
N SER A 29 -2.14 -19.90 -15.49
CA SER A 29 -3.40 -20.58 -15.92
C SER A 29 -4.06 -21.57 -14.94
N PRO A 30 -5.36 -21.92 -15.07
CA PRO A 30 -6.46 -21.38 -14.28
C PRO A 30 -7.25 -22.48 -13.54
N GLN A 31 -7.35 -22.44 -12.22
CA GLN A 31 -8.15 -23.43 -11.48
C GLN A 31 -9.55 -22.89 -11.18
N GLN A 32 -10.43 -23.26 -12.10
CA GLN A 32 -11.89 -23.29 -12.03
C GLN A 32 -12.40 -23.92 -10.71
N PHE A 33 -13.53 -23.36 -10.23
CA PHE A 33 -14.53 -23.91 -9.30
C PHE A 33 -14.50 -25.46 -9.12
N ASP A 34 -14.48 -25.98 -7.88
CA ASP A 34 -15.70 -26.45 -7.20
C ASP A 34 -15.47 -27.02 -5.77
N ALA A 35 -16.43 -26.67 -4.90
CA ALA A 35 -17.05 -27.42 -3.79
C ALA A 35 -16.26 -27.98 -2.57
N THR A 36 -16.68 -27.44 -1.41
CA THR A 36 -16.95 -28.10 -0.10
C THR A 36 -15.79 -28.28 0.88
N GLY A 37 -15.77 -27.38 1.88
CA GLY A 37 -15.09 -27.55 3.17
C GLY A 37 -15.87 -26.78 4.23
N ASP A 38 -16.98 -27.37 4.67
CA ASP A 38 -17.71 -26.98 5.87
C ASP A 38 -16.84 -27.21 7.11
N PHE A 39 -16.53 -26.13 7.81
CA PHE A 39 -16.29 -26.14 9.25
C PHE A 39 -16.98 -24.92 9.84
N GLY A 40 -18.27 -25.09 10.15
CA GLY A 40 -18.94 -24.25 11.13
C GLY A 40 -18.19 -24.27 12.47
N SER A 41 -17.94 -23.08 13.01
CA SER A 41 -18.45 -22.61 14.31
C SER A 41 -17.46 -21.69 15.05
N ASN A 42 -17.85 -20.41 15.01
CA ASN A 42 -18.02 -19.57 16.19
C ASN A 42 -16.77 -19.07 16.94
N SER A 43 -16.35 -17.85 16.62
CA SER A 43 -16.20 -16.82 17.65
C SER A 43 -16.57 -15.47 17.02
N GLY A 44 -17.43 -14.72 17.72
CA GLY A 44 -17.95 -13.45 17.24
C GLY A 44 -16.84 -12.52 16.80
N LEU A 45 -16.82 -12.18 15.51
CA LEU A 45 -16.04 -11.06 15.03
C LEU A 45 -16.80 -9.81 15.47
N GLY A 46 -16.56 -9.41 16.72
CA GLY A 46 -16.78 -8.03 17.15
C GLY A 46 -15.86 -7.16 16.30
N VAL A 47 -16.29 -6.83 15.08
CA VAL A 47 -15.83 -5.62 14.42
C VAL A 47 -16.49 -4.51 15.21
N SER A 48 -15.82 -4.12 16.30
CA SER A 48 -16.22 -2.98 17.11
C SER A 48 -16.50 -1.80 16.18
N GLU A 49 -17.52 -1.01 16.49
CA GLU A 49 -17.80 0.26 15.80
C GLU A 49 -16.53 1.11 15.64
N ASP A 50 -15.59 0.99 16.58
CA ASP A 50 -14.27 1.61 16.54
C ASP A 50 -13.43 1.29 15.30
N SER A 51 -13.49 0.06 14.76
CA SER A 51 -12.77 -0.29 13.53
C SER A 51 -13.36 0.44 12.32
N THR A 52 -14.69 0.62 12.31
CA THR A 52 -15.35 1.41 11.26
C THR A 52 -15.03 2.89 11.41
N LEU A 53 -14.97 3.43 12.63
CA LEU A 53 -14.61 4.83 12.89
C LEU A 53 -13.15 5.11 12.51
N GLN A 54 -12.23 4.23 12.88
CA GLN A 54 -10.83 4.33 12.50
C GLN A 54 -10.66 4.25 10.97
N GLN A 55 -11.35 3.32 10.32
CA GLN A 55 -11.31 3.20 8.87
C GLN A 55 -11.91 4.44 8.17
N ASN A 56 -13.01 4.99 8.69
CA ASN A 56 -13.60 6.23 8.18
C ASN A 56 -12.68 7.43 8.37
N PHE A 57 -12.00 7.54 9.51
CA PHE A 57 -11.02 8.59 9.77
C PHE A 57 -9.84 8.52 8.80
N LEU A 58 -9.29 7.32 8.58
CA LEU A 58 -8.21 7.11 7.62
C LEU A 58 -8.63 7.42 6.19
N MET A 59 -9.84 6.99 5.76
CA MET A 59 -10.38 7.33 4.45
C MET A 59 -10.60 8.84 4.27
N HIS A 60 -11.08 9.52 5.32
CA HIS A 60 -11.24 10.97 5.31
C HIS A 60 -9.89 11.68 5.14
N LEU A 61 -8.88 11.26 5.92
CA LEU A 61 -7.53 11.82 5.84
C LEU A 61 -6.89 11.56 4.47
N GLN A 62 -7.06 10.37 3.93
CA GLN A 62 -6.61 10.02 2.58
C GLN A 62 -7.27 10.91 1.52
N ASN A 63 -8.59 11.10 1.58
CA ASN A 63 -9.30 11.97 0.65
C ASN A 63 -8.83 13.41 0.74
N GLU A 64 -8.56 13.91 1.95
CA GLU A 64 -8.00 15.26 2.14
C GLU A 64 -6.63 15.39 1.49
N ILE A 65 -5.75 14.39 1.69
CA ILE A 65 -4.42 14.34 1.05
C ILE A 65 -4.56 14.31 -0.47
N GLU A 66 -5.42 13.43 -1.01
CA GLU A 66 -5.65 13.32 -2.46
C GLU A 66 -6.25 14.61 -3.04
N SER A 67 -7.09 15.34 -2.28
CA SER A 67 -7.65 16.63 -2.71
C SER A 67 -6.62 17.76 -2.75
N ALA A 68 -5.58 17.68 -1.92
CA ALA A 68 -4.48 18.63 -1.90
C ALA A 68 -3.39 18.29 -2.94
N LEU A 69 -3.40 17.06 -3.46
CA LEU A 69 -2.47 16.57 -4.48
C LEU A 69 -3.02 16.75 -5.90
N PHE A 70 -2.20 16.37 -6.87
CA PHE A 70 -2.55 16.37 -8.29
C PHE A 70 -3.61 15.29 -8.61
N PRO A 71 -4.37 15.44 -9.70
CA PRO A 71 -5.32 14.41 -10.14
C PRO A 71 -4.66 13.05 -10.31
N ARG A 72 -5.38 11.98 -9.93
CA ARG A 72 -4.85 10.62 -9.98
C ARG A 72 -4.40 10.25 -11.40
N PRO A 73 -3.13 9.84 -11.60
CA PRO A 73 -2.61 9.48 -12.90
C PRO A 73 -3.21 8.16 -13.42
N THR A 74 -3.34 8.04 -14.74
CA THR A 74 -3.87 6.83 -15.40
C THR A 74 -2.81 5.75 -15.68
N ASP A 75 -1.53 6.13 -15.70
CA ASP A 75 -0.42 5.20 -15.91
C ASP A 75 -0.17 4.36 -14.65
N SER A 76 -0.07 3.03 -14.81
CA SER A 76 0.24 2.08 -13.74
C SER A 76 1.54 2.34 -12.96
N ILE A 77 2.57 2.90 -13.59
CA ILE A 77 3.83 3.22 -12.90
C ILE A 77 3.62 4.46 -12.06
N LEU A 78 3.05 5.50 -12.67
CA LEU A 78 2.83 6.78 -12.00
C LEU A 78 1.78 6.66 -10.88
N GLN A 79 0.81 5.77 -11.04
CA GLN A 79 -0.18 5.42 -10.02
C GLN A 79 0.48 4.82 -8.78
N ARG A 80 1.43 3.88 -8.93
CA ARG A 80 2.15 3.32 -7.79
C ARG A 80 2.97 4.36 -7.03
N HIS A 81 3.59 5.30 -7.76
CA HIS A 81 4.30 6.42 -7.13
C HIS A 81 3.34 7.37 -6.41
N TYR A 82 2.19 7.65 -7.01
CA TYR A 82 1.14 8.45 -6.41
C TYR A 82 0.62 7.80 -5.12
N ASP A 83 0.29 6.52 -5.15
CA ASP A 83 -0.20 5.77 -3.99
C ASP A 83 0.87 5.75 -2.87
N ALA A 84 2.16 5.64 -3.21
CA ALA A 84 3.26 5.72 -2.25
C ALA A 84 3.39 7.11 -1.61
N LEU A 85 3.20 8.18 -2.38
CA LEU A 85 3.21 9.56 -1.87
C LEU A 85 2.05 9.80 -0.91
N VAL A 86 0.85 9.35 -1.27
CA VAL A 86 -0.35 9.46 -0.41
C VAL A 86 -0.13 8.72 0.90
N ASN A 87 0.41 7.49 0.86
CA ASN A 87 0.66 6.70 2.06
C ASN A 87 1.73 7.36 2.97
N ALA A 88 2.82 7.87 2.41
CA ALA A 88 3.86 8.56 3.18
C ALA A 88 3.32 9.82 3.89
N GLU A 89 2.45 10.59 3.23
CA GLU A 89 1.81 11.77 3.83
C GLU A 89 0.79 11.38 4.91
N LEU A 90 0.04 10.29 4.71
CA LEU A 90 -0.88 9.75 5.71
C LEU A 90 -0.14 9.38 7.00
N GLU A 91 0.97 8.63 6.87
CA GLU A 91 1.83 8.24 8.00
C GLU A 91 2.42 9.47 8.70
N ASN A 92 2.87 10.47 7.95
CA ASN A 92 3.39 11.73 8.50
C ASN A 92 2.33 12.47 9.34
N ARG A 93 1.09 12.54 8.85
CA ARG A 93 -0.02 13.19 9.58
C ARG A 93 -0.46 12.41 10.82
N LEU A 94 -0.47 11.08 10.73
CA LEU A 94 -0.73 10.21 11.89
C LEU A 94 0.37 10.36 12.95
N ALA A 95 1.63 10.40 12.55
CA ALA A 95 2.75 10.62 13.46
C ALA A 95 2.75 12.04 14.08
N ALA A 96 2.25 13.03 13.34
CA ALA A 96 2.10 14.41 13.81
C ALA A 96 0.89 14.62 14.74
N MET A 97 0.02 13.62 14.90
CA MET A 97 -1.09 13.62 15.84
C MET A 97 -0.72 12.74 17.06
N PRO A 98 0.05 13.26 18.03
CA PRO A 98 0.28 12.56 19.29
C PRO A 98 -1.03 12.57 20.09
N ASP A 99 -1.57 11.38 20.34
CA ASP A 99 -2.72 11.15 21.21
C ASP A 99 -2.53 11.90 22.54
N SER A 100 -3.44 12.84 22.83
CA SER A 100 -3.51 13.60 24.10
C SER A 100 -4.46 12.92 25.07
#